data_AF-A0A932X4V8-F1
#
_entry.id   AF-A0A932X4V8-F1
#
_cell.length_a   1.000
_cell.length_b   1.000
_cell.length_c   1.000
_cell.angle_alpha   90.00
_cell.angle_beta   90.00
_cell.angle_gamma   90.00
#
_symmetry.space_group_name_H-M   'P 1'
#
loop_
_entity.id
_entity.type
_entity.pdbx_description
1 polymer ?
#
loop_
_entity_poly.entity_id
_entity_poly.type
_entity_poly.pdbx_seq_one_letter_code
_entity_poly.pdbx_strand_id
1 'polypeptide(L)' 'MAWYWIIDPMELVVEEYQLVEGRYVRAASVAAGSVFRPGIFPGLEIDLRALAGEDEAEG' A
#
# COMPACT_ATOMS: atom_id res chain seq x y z
N MET A 1 13.02 -2.07 12.66
CA MET A 1 12.39 -2.42 11.37
C MET A 1 12.70 -1.30 10.41
N ALA A 2 13.05 -1.57 9.15
CA ALA A 2 13.44 -0.52 8.20
C ALA A 2 12.25 0.04 7.40
N TRP A 3 11.15 -0.70 7.35
CA TRP A 3 9.93 -0.37 6.62
C TRP A 3 8.71 -0.75 7.45
N TYR A 4 7.62 0.01 7.31
CA TYR A 4 6.28 -0.41 7.74
C TYR A 4 5.22 0.18 6.80
N TRP A 5 4.05 -0.46 6.77
CA TRP A 5 2.89 0.01 6.02
C TRP A 5 1.74 0.31 6.97
N ILE A 6 0.96 1.33 6.66
CA ILE A 6 -0.34 1.60 7.27
C ILE A 6 -1.38 1.32 6.20
N ILE A 7 -2.38 0.52 6.54
CA ILE A 7 -3.48 0.18 5.65
C ILE A 7 -4.76 0.73 6.28
N ASP A 8 -5.46 1.58 5.54
CA ASP A 8 -6.85 1.94 5.84
C ASP A 8 -7.77 1.01 5.03
N PRO A 9 -8.44 0.04 5.68
CA PRO A 9 -9.31 -0.91 4.99
C PRO A 9 -10.67 -0.31 4.61
N MET A 10 -11.01 0.88 5.09
CA MET A 10 -12.28 1.53 4.77
C MET A 10 -12.17 2.40 3.53
N GLU A 11 -11.06 3.13 3.42
CA GLU A 11 -10.76 3.94 2.24
C GLU A 11 -9.92 3.19 1.19
N LEU A 12 -9.49 1.96 1.50
CA LEU A 12 -8.57 1.14 0.71
C LEU A 12 -7.31 1.92 0.31
N VAL A 13 -6.62 2.45 1.31
CA VAL A 13 -5.37 3.21 1.15
C VAL A 13 -4.21 2.46 1.79
N VAL A 14 -3.07 2.40 1.11
CA VAL A 14 -1.78 2.02 1.72
C VAL A 14 -0.88 3.23 1.79
N GLU A 15 -0.29 3.46 2.95
CA GLU A 15 0.88 4.33 3.12
C GLU A 15 2.11 3.49 3.47
N GLU A 16 3.20 3.66 2.71
CA GLU A 16 4.48 3.03 3.00
C GLU A 16 5.42 4.04 3.66
N TYR A 17 6.09 3.60 4.74
CA TYR A 17 7.09 4.38 5.44
C TYR A 17 8.41 3.65 5.50
N GLN A 18 9.50 4.39 5.29
CA GLN A 18 10.88 3.91 5.39
C GLN A 18 11.62 4.65 6.50
N LEU A 19 12.43 3.93 7.28
CA LEU A 19 13.34 4.53 8.24
C LEU A 19 14.53 5.16 7.50
N VAL A 20 14.63 6.49 7.53
CA VAL A 20 15.72 7.28 6.96
C VAL A 20 16.29 8.17 8.08
N GLU A 21 17.59 8.05 8.35
CA GLU A 21 18.30 8.86 9.35
C GLU A 21 17.60 8.89 10.74
N GLY A 22 17.05 7.75 11.15
CA GLY A 22 16.38 7.61 12.46
C GLY A 22 14.95 8.14 12.51
N ARG A 23 14.36 8.55 11.38
CA ARG A 23 12.95 8.96 11.27
C ARG A 23 12.23 8.19 10.19
N TYR A 24 10.95 7.91 10.41
CA TYR A 24 10.13 7.32 9.36
C TYR A 24 9.60 8.40 8.44
N VAL A 25 9.86 8.24 7.15
CA VAL A 25 9.40 9.12 6.08
C VAL A 25 8.46 8.34 5.18
N ARG A 26 7.34 8.94 4.80
CA ARG A 26 6.39 8.33 3.86
C ARG A 26 7.03 8.22 2.48
N ALA A 27 7.25 6.99 2.02
CA ALA A 27 7.83 6.67 0.73
C ALA A 27 6.78 6.59 -0.38
N ALA A 28 5.58 6.10 -0.06
CA ALA A 28 4.45 6.02 -0.99
C ALA A 28 3.11 6.20 -0.28
N SER A 29 2.09 6.65 -1.02
CA SER A 29 0.69 6.62 -0.64
C SER A 29 -0.11 6.24 -1.87
N VAL A 30 -0.86 5.15 -1.79
CA VAL A 30 -1.61 4.56 -2.90
C VAL A 30 -3.06 4.39 -2.47
N ALA A 31 -3.97 4.96 -3.24
CA ALA A 31 -5.40 4.91 -2.98
C ALA A 31 -6.09 3.75 -3.73
N ALA A 32 -7.37 3.55 -3.42
CA ALA A 32 -8.21 2.56 -4.04
C ALA A 32 -8.15 2.60 -5.58
N GLY A 33 -8.09 1.43 -6.22
CA GLY A 33 -8.02 1.29 -7.68
C GLY A 33 -6.63 1.55 -8.29
N SER A 34 -5.61 1.74 -7.45
CA SER A 34 -4.20 1.75 -7.87
C SER A 34 -3.45 0.59 -7.23
N VAL A 35 -2.48 0.03 -7.97
CA VAL A 35 -1.65 -1.08 -7.49
C VAL A 35 -0.49 -0.54 -6.66
N PHE A 36 -0.43 -0.97 -5.39
CA PHE A 36 0.68 -0.71 -4.48
C PHE A 36 1.88 -1.60 -4.83
N ARG A 37 3.06 -0.99 -4.94
CA ARG A 37 4.33 -1.66 -5.25
C ARG A 37 5.37 -1.27 -4.19
N PRO A 38 5.55 -2.09 -3.14
CA PRO A 38 6.41 -1.74 -2.03
C PRO A 38 7.88 -1.68 -2.41
N GLY A 39 8.61 -0.68 -1.90
CA GLY A 39 10.02 -0.51 -2.20
C GLY A 39 10.91 -1.66 -1.70
N ILE A 40 10.53 -2.32 -0.61
CA ILE A 40 11.30 -3.42 0.00
C ILE A 40 11.18 -4.76 -0.75
N PHE A 41 10.15 -4.95 -1.59
CA PHE A 41 9.93 -6.20 -2.33
C PHE A 41 9.74 -5.93 -3.84
N PRO A 42 10.85 -5.82 -4.60
CA PRO A 42 10.76 -5.65 -6.06
C PRO A 42 9.96 -6.77 -6.72
N GLY A 43 9.00 -6.39 -7.56
CA GLY A 43 8.12 -7.32 -8.27
C GLY A 43 6.87 -7.75 -7.49
N LEU A 44 6.73 -7.36 -6.22
CA LEU A 44 5.46 -7.51 -5.51
C LEU A 44 4.48 -6.42 -5.96
N GLU A 45 3.27 -6.84 -6.28
CA GLU A 45 2.15 -5.97 -6.64
C GLU A 45 0.95 -6.32 -5.76
N ILE A 46 0.32 -5.31 -5.18
CA ILE A 46 -0.84 -5.46 -4.30
C ILE A 46 -1.95 -4.53 -4.78
N ASP A 47 -3.07 -5.10 -5.18
CA ASP A 47 -4.31 -4.36 -5.38
C ASP A 47 -5.20 -4.53 -4.14
N LEU A 48 -5.48 -3.43 -3.44
CA LEU A 48 -6.31 -3.48 -2.23
C LEU A 48 -7.78 -3.79 -2.54
N ARG A 49 -8.30 -3.42 -3.71
CA ARG A 49 -9.68 -3.76 -4.10
C ARG A 49 -9.81 -5.26 -4.34
N ALA A 50 -8.86 -5.84 -5.06
CA ALA A 50 -8.78 -7.29 -5.25
C ALA A 50 -8.76 -8.04 -3.92
N LEU A 51 -7.93 -7.59 -2.98
CA LEU A 51 -7.82 -8.20 -1.65
C LEU A 51 -9.09 -8.04 -0.80
N ALA A 52 -9.81 -6.93 -0.97
CA ALA A 52 -11.08 -6.67 -0.30
C ALA A 52 -12.28 -7.37 -0.98
N GLY A 53 -12.09 -7.94 -2.18
CA GLY A 53 -13.16 -8.53 -2.98
C GLY A 53 -14.04 -7.51 -3.72
N GLU A 54 -13.53 -6.30 -3.93
CA GLU A 54 -14.27 -5.21 -4.60
C GLU A 54 -14.06 -5.17 -6.12
N ASP A 55 -13.24 -6.07 -6.69
CA ASP A 55 -12.98 -6.15 -8.13
C ASP A 55 -14.18 -6.62 -8.96
N GLU A 56 -15.21 -7.20 -8.34
CA GLU A 56 -16.40 -7.73 -9.01
C GLU A 56 -17.59 -6.73 -9.06
N ALA A 57 -17.42 -5.50 -8.55
CA ALA A 57 -18.45 -4.46 -8.58
C ALA A 57 -18.53 -3.75 -9.95
N GLU A 58 -18.46 -4.48 -11.04
CA GLU A 58 -18.93 -4.06 -12.37
C GLU A 58 -19.78 -5.17 -12.97
N GLY A 59 -21.09 -5.09 -12.69
CA GLY A 59 -22.15 -5.89 -13.29
C GLY A 59 -23.45 -5.11 -13.34
#